data_AF-A0A354C650-F1
#
_entry.id   AF-A0A354C650-F1
#
_cell.length_a   1.000
_cell.length_b   1.000
_cell.length_c   1.000
_cell.angle_alpha   90.00
_cell.angle_beta   90.00
_cell.angle_gamma   90.00
#
_symmetry.space_group_name_H-M   'P 1'
#
loop_
_entity.id
_entity.type
_entity.pdbx_description
1 polymer ?
#
loop_
_entity_poly.entity_id
_entity_poly.type
_entity_poly.pdbx_seq_one_letter_code
_entity_poly.pdbx_strand_id
1 'polypeptide(L)' 'PIPEGMDSTAALRNLELAARHEEIKQKVLVQEAAFREKRGYRAPYWELVRMANEARIEFRKKLQ' A
#
# COMPACT_ATOMS: atom_id res chain seq x y z
N PRO A 1 -20.03 9.57 2.78
CA PRO A 1 -21.32 8.87 2.57
C PRO A 1 -21.17 7.37 2.83
N ILE A 2 -22.03 6.78 3.67
CA ILE A 2 -22.08 5.34 3.89
C ILE A 2 -22.88 4.73 2.73
N PRO A 3 -22.35 3.74 1.97
CA PRO A 3 -23.11 3.08 0.91
C PRO A 3 -24.36 2.40 1.46
N GLU A 4 -25.49 2.51 0.75
CA GLU A 4 -26.73 1.83 1.14
C GLU A 4 -26.50 0.30 1.25
N GLY A 5 -26.92 -0.28 2.37
CA GLY A 5 -26.73 -1.71 2.68
C GLY A 5 -25.42 -2.08 3.41
N MET A 6 -24.53 -1.12 3.68
CA MET A 6 -23.32 -1.35 4.47
C MET A 6 -23.49 -0.81 5.90
N ASP A 7 -23.25 -1.66 6.91
CA ASP A 7 -23.22 -1.22 8.30
C ASP A 7 -22.12 -0.16 8.53
N SER A 8 -22.36 0.76 9.46
CA SER A 8 -21.47 1.88 9.79
C SER A 8 -20.06 1.41 10.14
N THR A 9 -19.95 0.28 10.85
CA THR A 9 -18.65 -0.31 11.23
C THR A 9 -17.93 -0.92 10.03
N ALA A 10 -18.67 -1.53 9.10
CA ALA A 10 -18.13 -2.08 7.87
C ALA A 10 -17.63 -0.96 6.93
N ALA A 11 -18.37 0.15 6.85
CA ALA A 11 -17.97 1.32 6.08
C ALA A 11 -16.68 1.95 6.63
N LEU A 12 -16.57 2.10 7.95
CA LEU A 12 -15.35 2.62 8.57
C LEU A 12 -14.13 1.72 8.29
N ARG A 13 -14.28 0.40 8.44
CA ARG A 13 -13.22 -0.56 8.12
C ARG A 13 -12.83 -0.53 6.65
N ASN A 14 -13.79 -0.37 5.75
CA ASN A 14 -13.51 -0.25 4.32
C ASN A 14 -12.65 0.98 4.02
N LEU A 15 -13.00 2.14 4.60
CA LEU A 15 -12.22 3.36 4.46
C LEU A 15 -10.80 3.20 5.00
N GLU A 16 -10.64 2.55 6.15
CA GLU A 16 -9.32 2.26 6.72
C GLU A 16 -8.49 1.35 5.80
N LEU A 17 -9.10 0.29 5.27
CA LEU A 17 -8.44 -0.64 4.33
C LEU A 17 -8.04 0.07 3.03
N ALA A 18 -8.90 0.94 2.51
CA ALA A 18 -8.65 1.71 1.30
C ALA A 18 -7.48 2.69 1.51
N ALA A 19 -7.48 3.44 2.63
CA ALA A 19 -6.41 4.35 2.98
C ALA A 19 -5.06 3.61 3.13
N ARG A 20 -5.07 2.48 3.84
CA ARG A 20 -3.90 1.61 3.99
C ARG A 20 -3.39 1.10 2.64
N HIS A 21 -4.29 0.66 1.76
CA HIS A 21 -3.91 0.17 0.44
C HIS A 21 -3.24 1.27 -0.39
N GLU A 22 -3.81 2.48 -0.39
CA GLU A 22 -3.28 3.59 -1.17
C GLU A 22 -1.90 4.02 -0.66
N GLU A 23 -1.68 4.12 0.65
CA GLU A 23 -0.36 4.48 1.21
C GLU A 23 0.71 3.44 0.85
N ILE A 24 0.40 2.15 0.98
CA ILE A 24 1.33 1.07 0.60
C ILE A 24 1.63 1.12 -0.90
N LYS A 25 0.61 1.29 -1.75
CA LYS A 25 0.76 1.37 -3.21
C LYS A 25 1.67 2.52 -3.62
N GLN A 26 1.43 3.73 -3.09
CA GLN A 26 2.27 4.89 -3.40
C GLN A 26 3.72 4.64 -3.00
N LYS A 27 3.95 4.04 -1.83
CA LYS A 27 5.29 3.71 -1.36
C LYS A 27 5.99 2.69 -2.27
N VAL A 28 5.27 1.68 -2.76
CA VAL A 28 5.82 0.69 -3.72
C VAL A 28 6.17 1.35 -5.05
N LEU A 29 5.32 2.25 -5.57
CA LEU A 29 5.61 2.97 -6.82
C LEU A 29 6.88 3.83 -6.72
N VAL A 30 7.09 4.50 -5.58
CA VAL A 30 8.32 5.26 -5.33
C VAL A 30 9.54 4.34 -5.30
N GLN A 31 9.45 3.19 -4.63
CA GLN A 31 10.55 2.22 -4.57
C GLN A 31 10.85 1.59 -5.94
N GLU A 32 9.82 1.29 -6.75
CA GLU A 32 9.98 0.76 -8.10
C GLU A 32 10.64 1.78 -9.02
N ALA A 33 10.22 3.05 -8.95
CA ALA A 33 10.84 4.12 -9.73
C ALA A 33 12.34 4.25 -9.39
N ALA A 34 12.68 4.27 -8.10
CA ALA A 34 14.08 4.33 -7.64
C ALA A 34 14.88 3.07 -8.06
N PHE A 35 14.27 1.89 -7.99
CA PHE A 35 14.88 0.66 -8.47
C PHE A 35 15.19 0.74 -9.96
N ARG A 36 14.21 1.19 -10.76
CA ARG A 36 14.32 1.30 -12.21
C ARG A 36 15.36 2.32 -12.62
N GLU A 37 15.41 3.47 -11.96
CA GLU A 37 16.44 4.48 -12.18
C GLU A 37 17.84 3.92 -11.91
N LYS A 38 18.00 3.16 -10.81
CA LYS A 38 19.29 2.59 -10.42
C LYS A 38 19.75 1.39 -11.27
N ARG A 39 18.81 0.56 -11.72
CA ARG A 39 19.11 -0.74 -12.37
C ARG A 39 18.90 -0.71 -13.88
N GLY A 40 18.14 0.24 -14.40
CA GLY A 40 17.80 0.36 -15.82
C GLY A 40 16.69 -0.58 -16.30
N TYR A 41 16.08 -1.38 -15.41
CA TYR A 41 14.97 -2.27 -15.73
C TYR A 41 13.89 -2.27 -14.64
N ARG A 42 12.67 -2.70 -14.99
CA ARG A 42 11.56 -2.77 -14.03
C ARG A 42 11.81 -3.84 -12.97
N ALA A 43 11.38 -3.58 -11.74
CA ALA A 43 11.50 -4.57 -10.68
C ALA A 43 10.71 -5.85 -11.04
N PRO A 44 11.31 -7.05 -10.87
CA PRO A 44 10.59 -8.30 -11.04
C PRO A 44 9.53 -8.47 -9.96
N TYR A 45 8.54 -9.35 -10.20
CA TYR A 45 7.39 -9.53 -9.29
C TYR A 45 7.78 -9.78 -7.83
N TRP A 46 8.75 -10.66 -7.57
CA TRP A 46 9.19 -10.99 -6.21
C TRP A 46 9.77 -9.76 -5.47
N GLU A 47 10.41 -8.85 -6.21
CA GLU A 47 10.97 -7.63 -5.66
C GLU A 47 9.85 -6.62 -5.33
N LEU A 48 8.83 -6.54 -6.17
CA LEU A 48 7.62 -5.76 -5.88
C LEU A 48 6.89 -6.29 -4.62
N VAL A 49 6.82 -7.61 -4.46
CA VAL A 49 6.26 -8.24 -3.25
C VAL A 49 7.09 -7.91 -2.02
N ARG A 50 8.43 -7.90 -2.13
CA ARG A 50 9.33 -7.49 -1.04
C ARG A 50 9.07 -6.03 -0.64
N MET A 51 9.05 -5.11 -1.61
CA MET A 51 8.77 -3.69 -1.39
C MET A 51 7.40 -3.46 -0.74
N ALA A 52 6.37 -4.20 -1.16
CA ALA A 52 5.03 -4.13 -0.57
C ALA A 52 4.99 -4.61 0.88
N ASN A 53 5.73 -5.67 1.20
CA ASN A 53 5.85 -6.17 2.58
C ASN A 53 6.58 -5.16 3.49
N GLU A 54 7.64 -4.54 3.00
CA GLU A 54 8.37 -3.50 3.73
C GLU A 54 7.48 -2.28 3.99
N ALA A 55 6.80 -1.77 2.97
CA ALA A 55 5.84 -0.67 3.10
C ALA A 55 4.72 -0.98 4.10
N ARG A 56 4.22 -2.24 4.10
CA ARG A 56 3.21 -2.69 5.07
C ARG A 56 3.74 -2.70 6.51
N ILE A 57 4.98 -3.11 6.73
CA ILE A 57 5.61 -3.12 8.06
C ILE A 57 5.83 -1.69 8.55
N GLU A 58 6.33 -0.80 7.67
CA GLU A 58 6.50 0.63 7.98
C GLU A 58 5.18 1.29 8.36
N PHE A 59 4.12 1.07 7.58
CA PHE A 59 2.78 1.59 7.87
C PHE A 59 2.30 1.15 9.26
N ARG A 60 2.47 -0.13 9.61
CA ARG A 60 2.09 -0.65 10.93
C ARG A 60 2.88 0.00 12.07
N LYS A 61 4.17 0.27 11.88
CA LYS A 61 5.01 0.94 12.89
C LYS A 61 4.58 2.39 13.12
N LYS A 62 4.15 3.10 12.07
CA LYS A 62 3.69 4.49 12.14
C LYS A 62 2.40 4.67 12.96
N LEU A 63 1.60 3.62 13.10
CA LEU A 63 0.35 3.60 13.87
C LEU A 63 0.54 3.21 15.35
N GLN A 64 1.76 2.83 15.76
CA GLN A 64 2.11 2.50 17.14
C GLN A 64 2.71 3.72 17.85
#